data_AF-A0A355SH23-F1
#
_entry.id   AF-A0A355SH23-F1
#
_cell.length_a   1.000
_cell.length_b   1.000
_cell.length_c   1.000
_cell.angle_alpha   90.00
_cell.angle_beta   90.00
_cell.angle_gamma   90.00
#
_symmetry.space_group_name_H-M   'P 1'
#
loop_
_entity.id
_entity.type
_entity.pdbx_description
1 polymer ?
#
loop_
_entity_poly.entity_id
_entity_poly.type
_entity_poly.pdbx_seq_one_letter_code
_entity_poly.pdbx_strand_id
1 'polypeptide(L)'
;MILRIDMTSDTPIYQQIRNKIVFGVARGYIKPGDSLPTVRQLANDIGVNPMTVNKAYALLKKEGIIVIERRHGAKISDCRTGGNAFESDFDRRVELLVSE
;
A
#
# COMPACT_ATOMS: atom_id res chain seq x y z
N MET A 1 -12.11 4.48 -0.12
CA MET A 1 -10.74 5.01 -0.22
C MET A 1 -10.45 5.26 -1.69
N ILE A 2 -10.35 6.52 -2.13
CA ILE A 2 -10.06 6.83 -3.53
C ILE A 2 -8.55 6.91 -3.70
N LEU A 3 -7.96 5.83 -4.22
CA LEU A 3 -6.56 5.77 -4.61
C LEU A 3 -6.43 6.36 -6.02
N ARG A 4 -5.82 7.54 -6.16
CA ARG A 4 -5.48 8.11 -7.48
C ARG A 4 -4.18 7.49 -7.99
N ILE A 5 -4.26 6.81 -9.12
CA ILE A 5 -3.14 6.22 -9.86
C ILE A 5 -2.98 6.96 -11.17
N ASP A 6 -1.75 7.26 -11.55
CA ASP A 6 -1.40 7.84 -12.83
C ASP A 6 -1.00 6.74 -13.81
N MET A 7 -1.81 6.52 -14.84
CA MET A 7 -1.54 5.51 -15.87
C MET A 7 -0.45 5.93 -16.86
N THR A 8 -0.08 7.21 -16.88
CA THR A 8 0.89 7.81 -17.82
C THR A 8 2.29 7.96 -17.24
N SER A 9 2.44 7.76 -15.93
CA SER A 9 3.72 7.80 -15.24
C SER A 9 4.62 6.63 -15.62
N ASP A 10 5.94 6.86 -15.65
CA ASP A 10 6.97 5.83 -15.76
C ASP A 10 6.97 4.84 -14.57
N THR A 11 6.29 5.20 -13.47
CA THR A 11 6.18 4.33 -12.31
C THR A 11 5.15 3.22 -12.57
N PRO A 12 5.51 1.92 -12.41
CA PRO A 12 4.55 0.84 -12.57
C PRO A 12 3.34 0.97 -11.63
N ILE A 13 2.13 0.69 -12.13
CA ILE A 13 0.86 0.82 -11.38
C ILE A 13 0.89 0.09 -10.04
N TYR A 14 1.45 -1.13 -9.97
CA TYR A 14 1.52 -1.88 -8.71
C TYR A 14 2.38 -1.14 -7.66
N GLN A 15 3.41 -0.43 -8.10
CA GLN A 15 4.31 0.34 -7.24
C GLN A 15 3.64 1.63 -6.78
N GLN A 16 2.84 2.27 -7.63
CA GLN A 16 2.01 3.40 -7.23
C GLN A 16 0.97 3.01 -6.17
N ILE A 17 0.27 1.88 -6.36
CA ILE A 17 -0.70 1.35 -5.38
C ILE A 17 -0.02 1.11 -4.03
N ARG A 18 1.13 0.42 -4.03
CA ARG A 18 1.96 0.21 -2.85
C ARG A 18 2.28 1.54 -2.18
N ASN A 19 2.87 2.48 -2.90
CA ASN A 19 3.33 3.76 -2.36
C ASN A 19 2.20 4.58 -1.74
N LYS A 20 1.01 4.57 -2.34
CA LYS A 20 -0.14 5.30 -1.78
C LYS A 20 -0.69 4.65 -0.51
N ILE A 21 -0.71 3.32 -0.42
CA ILE A 21 -1.11 2.61 0.82
C ILE A 21 -0.11 2.91 1.93
N VAL A 22 1.18 2.78 1.62
CA VAL A 22 2.31 3.12 2.50
C VAL A 22 2.17 4.55 3.03
N PHE A 23 1.94 5.53 2.15
CA PHE A 23 1.74 6.93 2.51
C PHE A 23 0.49 7.14 3.38
N GLY A 24 -0.61 6.44 3.08
CA GLY A 24 -1.82 6.47 3.88
C GLY A 24 -1.60 5.98 5.32
N VAL A 25 -0.81 4.92 5.49
CA VAL A 25 -0.40 4.43 6.81
C VAL A 25 0.54 5.42 7.50
N ALA A 26 1.54 5.95 6.79
CA ALA A 26 2.51 6.94 7.29
C ALA A 26 1.82 8.18 7.88
N ARG A 27 0.84 8.72 7.15
CA ARG A 27 0.08 9.91 7.53
C ARG A 27 -1.01 9.63 8.56
N GLY A 28 -1.21 8.37 8.95
CA GLY A 28 -2.25 7.95 9.89
C GLY A 28 -3.68 7.98 9.33
N TYR A 29 -3.84 8.10 8.01
CA TYR A 29 -5.14 7.99 7.34
C TYR A 29 -5.66 6.55 7.35
N ILE A 30 -4.76 5.58 7.35
CA ILE A 30 -5.07 4.15 7.48
C ILE A 30 -4.38 3.66 8.75
N LYS A 31 -5.14 3.07 9.66
CA LYS A 31 -4.62 2.64 10.96
C LYS A 31 -4.25 1.16 10.92
N PRO A 32 -3.28 0.73 11.75
CA PRO A 32 -3.08 -0.68 12.04
C PRO A 32 -4.40 -1.36 12.45
N GLY A 33 -4.66 -2.53 11.87
CA GLY A 33 -5.91 -3.26 12.08
C GLY A 33 -7.04 -2.90 11.10
N ASP A 34 -6.93 -1.79 10.35
CA ASP A 34 -7.93 -1.45 9.33
C ASP A 34 -7.91 -2.48 8.19
N SER A 35 -9.11 -2.84 7.73
CA SER A 35 -9.29 -3.71 6.57
C SER A 35 -9.06 -2.93 5.28
N LEU A 36 -8.21 -3.48 4.41
CA LEU A 36 -8.04 -3.01 3.05
C LEU A 36 -9.13 -3.59 2.13
N PRO A 37 -9.47 -2.87 1.04
CA PRO A 37 -10.35 -3.42 0.00
C PRO A 37 -9.78 -4.72 -0.55
N THR A 38 -10.67 -5.63 -0.98
CA THR A 38 -10.22 -6.84 -1.67
C THR A 38 -9.52 -6.49 -2.98
N VAL A 39 -8.69 -7.41 -3.49
CA VAL A 39 -7.98 -7.25 -4.77
C VAL A 39 -8.95 -6.87 -5.90
N ARG A 40 -10.12 -7.52 -5.95
CA ARG A 40 -11.14 -7.25 -6.97
C ARG A 40 -11.84 -5.91 -6.78
N GLN A 41 -12.18 -5.55 -5.55
CA GLN A 41 -12.78 -4.24 -5.27
C GLN A 41 -11.83 -3.11 -5.68
N LEU A 42 -10.57 -3.18 -5.23
CA LEU A 42 -9.61 -2.13 -5.56
C LEU A 42 -9.31 -2.05 -7.05
N ALA A 43 -9.24 -3.20 -7.72
CA ALA A 43 -9.05 -3.26 -9.16
C ALA A 43 -10.20 -2.58 -9.92
N ASN A 44 -11.45 -2.79 -9.48
CA ASN A 44 -12.62 -2.16 -10.07
C ASN A 44 -12.68 -0.67 -9.77
N ASP A 45 -12.35 -0.26 -8.53
CA ASP A 45 -12.38 1.16 -8.11
C ASP A 45 -11.37 2.01 -8.90
N ILE A 46 -10.20 1.45 -9.23
CA ILE A 46 -9.13 2.14 -9.97
C ILE A 46 -9.24 1.88 -11.49
N GLY A 47 -9.91 0.80 -11.91
CA GLY A 47 -9.97 0.37 -13.31
C GLY A 47 -8.67 -0.30 -13.80
N VAL A 48 -8.03 -1.10 -12.95
CA VAL A 48 -6.75 -1.78 -13.26
C VAL A 48 -6.91 -3.29 -13.27
N ASN A 49 -5.95 -3.99 -13.87
CA ASN A 49 -5.92 -5.45 -13.83
C ASN A 49 -5.80 -5.96 -12.37
N PRO A 50 -6.67 -6.89 -11.91
CA PRO A 50 -6.57 -7.50 -10.58
C PRO A 50 -5.21 -8.13 -10.26
N MET A 51 -4.48 -8.65 -11.25
CA MET A 51 -3.12 -9.19 -11.05
C MET A 51 -2.14 -8.09 -10.62
N THR A 52 -2.32 -6.86 -11.08
CA THR A 52 -1.51 -5.70 -10.69
C THR A 52 -1.73 -5.34 -9.23
N VAL A 53 -2.99 -5.34 -8.78
CA VAL A 53 -3.32 -5.13 -7.37
C VAL A 53 -2.77 -6.27 -6.50
N ASN A 54 -2.91 -7.52 -6.95
CA ASN A 54 -2.37 -8.68 -6.24
C ASN A 54 -0.84 -8.57 -6.07
N LYS A 55 -0.13 -8.15 -7.13
CA LYS A 55 1.31 -7.88 -7.07
C LYS A 55 1.65 -6.80 -6.04
N ALA A 56 0.87 -5.71 -5.97
CA ALA A 56 1.06 -4.66 -4.96
C ALA A 56 0.86 -5.20 -3.54
N TYR A 57 -0.21 -5.97 -3.31
CA TYR A 57 -0.51 -6.56 -2.00
C TYR A 57 0.52 -7.60 -1.58
N ALA A 58 1.04 -8.39 -2.52
CA ALA A 58 2.11 -9.34 -2.26
C ALA A 58 3.39 -8.64 -1.79
N LEU A 59 3.74 -7.49 -2.37
CA LEU A 59 4.87 -6.68 -1.92
C LEU A 59 4.64 -6.10 -0.53
N LEU A 60 3.48 -5.48 -0.30
CA LEU A 60 3.11 -4.95 1.03
C LEU A 60 3.15 -6.04 2.11
N LYS A 61 2.74 -7.26 1.77
CA LYS A 61 2.80 -8.41 2.67
C LYS A 61 4.24 -8.82 2.96
N LYS A 62 5.09 -8.88 1.92
CA LYS A 62 6.51 -9.19 2.06
C LYS A 62 7.24 -8.17 2.93
N GLU A 63 6.84 -6.91 2.84
CA GLU A 63 7.35 -5.80 3.65
C GLU A 63 6.74 -5.75 5.06
N GLY A 64 5.80 -6.63 5.38
CA GLY A 64 5.16 -6.69 6.70
C GLY A 64 4.12 -5.59 6.96
N ILE A 65 3.78 -4.77 5.96
CA ILE A 65 2.82 -3.66 6.07
C ILE A 65 1.37 -4.17 6.14
N ILE A 66 1.10 -5.31 5.49
CA ILE A 66 -0.22 -5.94 5.51
C ILE A 66 -0.14 -7.41 5.92
N VAL A 67 -1.18 -7.89 6.58
CA VAL A 67 -1.44 -9.30 6.83
C VAL A 67 -2.66 -9.73 6.02
N ILE A 68 -2.58 -10.91 5.40
CA ILE A 68 -3.73 -11.51 4.71
C ILE A 68 -4.36 -12.53 5.66
N GLU A 69 -5.56 -12.22 6.15
CA GLU A 69 -6.39 -13.16 6.90
C GLU A 69 -7.29 -13.95 5.93
N ARG A 70 -7.26 -15.29 6.02
CA ARG A 70 -8.04 -16.20 5.15
C ARG A 70 -9.54 -15.90 5.10
N ARG A 71 -10.11 -15.27 6.14
CA ARG A 71 -11.56 -14.98 6.25
C ARG A 71 -11.94 -13.52 6.11
N HIS A 72 -11.02 -12.58 6.31
CA HIS A 72 -11.33 -11.14 6.36
C HIS A 72 -10.61 -10.31 5.29
N GLY A 73 -9.77 -10.94 4.45
CA GLY A 73 -9.03 -10.24 3.41
C GLY A 73 -7.70 -9.67 3.92
N ALA A 74 -7.26 -8.55 3.35
CA ALA A 74 -6.02 -7.89 3.74
C ALA A 74 -6.30 -6.87 4.85
N LYS A 75 -5.47 -6.85 5.90
CA LYS A 75 -5.48 -5.83 6.96
C LYS A 75 -4.12 -5.19 7.11
N ILE A 76 -4.07 -3.94 7.55
CA ILE A 76 -2.81 -3.27 7.89
C ILE A 76 -2.22 -3.91 9.15
N SER A 77 -0.95 -4.30 9.08
CA SER A 77 -0.19 -4.80 10.22
C SER A 77 0.16 -3.66 11.17
N ASP A 78 0.31 -3.98 12.45
CA ASP A 78 0.95 -3.07 13.40
C ASP A 78 2.48 -3.09 13.20
N CYS A 79 2.95 -2.39 12.16
CA CYS A 79 4.36 -2.34 11.80
C CYS A 79 5.22 -1.53 12.80
N ARG A 80 4.63 -0.93 13.85
CA ARG A 80 5.38 -0.25 14.92
C ARG A 80 6.29 -1.19 15.73
N THR A 81 6.11 -2.50 15.61
CA THR A 81 6.84 -3.50 16.40
C THR A 81 8.08 -4.07 15.68
N GLY A 82 8.33 -3.68 14.42
CA GLY A 82 9.30 -4.35 13.54
C GLY A 82 10.41 -3.47 12.96
N GLY A 83 11.27 -2.88 13.82
CA GLY A 83 12.67 -2.53 13.52
C GLY A 83 12.93 -1.43 12.48
N ASN A 84 13.42 -0.29 12.99
CA ASN A 84 14.19 0.87 12.45
C ASN A 84 14.87 0.86 11.05
N ALA A 85 14.89 -0.24 10.29
CA ALA A 85 15.44 -0.28 8.93
C ALA A 85 14.41 0.18 7.87
N PHE A 86 13.12 0.01 8.12
CA PHE A 86 12.08 0.52 7.23
C PHE A 86 11.91 2.02 7.38
N GLU A 87 11.89 2.54 8.60
CA GLU A 87 11.67 3.97 8.92
C GLU A 87 12.68 4.88 8.20
N SER A 88 13.94 4.44 8.06
CA SER A 88 15.01 5.22 7.41
C SER A 88 14.94 5.25 5.88
N ASP A 89 14.51 4.16 5.20
CA ASP A 89 14.29 4.16 3.74
C ASP A 89 12.91 4.73 3.38
N PHE A 90 11.94 4.56 4.29
CA PHE A 90 10.56 5.03 4.20
C PHE A 90 10.45 6.54 4.37
N ASP A 91 11.04 7.12 5.42
CA ASP A 91 11.04 8.58 5.61
C ASP A 91 11.74 9.28 4.45
N ARG A 92 12.87 8.74 3.99
CA ARG A 92 13.61 9.28 2.85
C ARG A 92 12.82 9.23 1.53
N ARG A 93 12.00 8.20 1.32
CA ARG A 93 11.10 8.10 0.14
C ARG A 93 9.83 8.93 0.27
N VAL A 94 9.30 9.08 1.48
CA VAL A 94 8.14 9.94 1.76
C VAL A 94 8.52 11.41 1.55
N GLU A 95 9.71 11.82 1.99
CA GLU A 95 10.21 13.19 1.83
C GLU A 95 10.43 13.56 0.35
N LEU A 96 10.89 12.62 -0.48
CA LEU A 96 11.01 12.80 -1.93
C LEU A 96 9.66 12.90 -2.66
N LEU A 97 8.62 12.21 -2.17
CA LEU A 97 7.28 12.21 -2.80
C LEU A 97 6.38 13.36 -2.35
N VAL A 98 6.72 14.03 -1.24
CA VAL A 98 5.98 15.20 -0.72
C VAL A 98 6.56 16.52 -1.28
N SER A 99 7.70 16.45 -1.97
CA SER A 99 8.42 17.62 -2.50
C SER A 99 8.03 18.01 -3.94
N GLU A 100 7.00 17.40 -4.54
CA GLU A 100 6.41 17.82 -5.83
C GLU A 100 5.05 18.50 -5.66
#